data_AF-A0A972XYY7-F1
#
_entry.id   AF-A0A972XYY7-F1
#
_cell.length_a   1.000
_cell.length_b   1.000
_cell.length_c   1.000
_cell.angle_alpha   90.00
_cell.angle_beta   90.00
_cell.angle_gamma   90.00
#
_symmetry.space_group_name_H-M   'P 1'
#
loop_
_entity.id
_entity.type
_entity.pdbx_description
1 polymer ?
#
loop_
_entity_poly.entity_id
_entity_poly.type
_entity_poly.pdbx_seq_one_letter_code
_entity_poly.pdbx_strand_id
1 'polypeptide(L)' 'SNLSIDRTKYGITYSSGNFFEDLGDYMIDDNFDLDITLITK' A
#
# COMPACT_ATOMS: atom_id res chain seq x y z
N SER A 1 -17.64 1.50 0.67
CA SER A 1 -16.72 2.55 1.14
C SER A 1 -15.34 1.99 1.07
N ASN A 2 -14.50 2.48 0.15
CA ASN A 2 -13.14 1.95 -0.03
C ASN A 2 -12.23 2.65 0.98
N LEU A 3 -11.49 1.88 1.76
CA LEU A 3 -10.48 2.42 2.67
C LEU A 3 -9.17 2.53 1.91
N SER A 4 -8.78 3.74 1.53
CA SER A 4 -7.48 3.98 0.91
C SER A 4 -6.38 4.05 1.99
N ILE A 5 -5.31 3.29 1.79
CA ILE A 5 -4.21 3.13 2.75
C ILE A 5 -2.89 3.46 2.05
N ASP A 6 -2.07 4.27 2.71
CA ASP A 6 -0.66 4.46 2.38
C ASP A 6 0.19 3.53 3.25
N ARG A 7 0.78 2.49 2.64
CA ARG A 7 1.56 1.46 3.35
C ARG A 7 2.83 1.98 4.01
N THR A 8 3.38 3.08 3.50
CA THR A 8 4.66 3.63 3.98
C THR A 8 4.52 4.28 5.35
N LYS A 9 3.32 4.80 5.68
CA LYS A 9 2.98 5.35 7.00
C LYS A 9 3.08 4.32 8.12
N TYR A 10 3.09 3.03 7.79
CA TYR A 10 3.22 1.92 8.73
C TYR A 10 4.61 1.24 8.65
N GLY A 11 5.59 1.90 8.02
CA GLY A 11 6.97 1.40 7.92
C GLY A 11 7.17 0.30 6.86
N ILE A 12 6.17 0.03 6.01
CA ILE A 12 6.29 -0.96 4.94
C ILE A 12 6.84 -0.29 3.68
N THR A 13 8.18 -0.29 3.53
CA THR A 13 8.87 0.44 2.46
C THR A 13 9.29 -0.44 1.28
N TYR A 14 9.16 -1.77 1.38
CA TYR A 14 9.62 -2.73 0.35
C TYR A 14 9.18 -2.33 -1.07
N SER A 15 10.11 -2.27 -2.02
CA SER A 15 9.86 -1.86 -3.41
C SER A 15 9.06 -0.56 -3.60
N SER A 16 9.13 0.37 -2.65
CA SER A 16 8.52 1.70 -2.79
C SER A 16 9.45 2.64 -3.55
N GLY A 17 8.95 3.29 -4.60
CA GLY A 17 9.68 4.31 -5.35
C GLY A 17 9.98 5.58 -4.52
N ASN A 18 9.31 5.78 -3.39
CA ASN A 18 9.59 6.88 -2.48
C ASN A 18 10.83 6.64 -1.59
N PHE A 19 11.29 5.38 -1.48
CA PHE A 19 12.39 4.97 -0.60
C PHE A 19 13.58 4.38 -1.36
N PHE A 20 13.37 3.83 -2.55
CA PHE A 20 14.39 3.15 -3.34
C PHE A 20 14.32 3.59 -4.81
N GLU A 21 15.48 3.80 -5.42
CA GLU A 21 15.62 4.13 -6.84
C GLU A 21 15.83 2.85 -7.70
N ASP A 22 15.77 2.98 -9.03
CA ASP A 22 16.06 1.92 -10.01
C ASP A 22 15.24 0.61 -9.87
N LEU A 23 14.01 0.70 -9.35
CA LEU A 23 13.15 -0.47 -9.16
C LEU A 23 12.58 -1.04 -10.47
N GLY A 24 12.45 -0.23 -11.52
CA GLY A 24 11.83 -0.63 -12.79
C GLY A 24 10.47 -1.29 -12.56
N ASP A 25 10.26 -2.46 -13.19
CA ASP A 25 9.01 -3.22 -13.11
C ASP A 25 8.76 -3.86 -11.73
N TYR A 26 9.72 -3.82 -10.81
CA TYR A 26 9.55 -4.33 -9.45
C TYR A 26 8.92 -3.33 -8.48
N MET A 27 8.64 -2.10 -8.92
CA MET A 27 8.04 -1.07 -8.08
C MET A 27 6.62 -1.46 -7.67
N ILE A 28 6.29 -1.22 -6.40
CA ILE A 28 4.97 -1.45 -5.81
C ILE A 28 4.43 -0.10 -5.34
N ASP A 29 3.23 0.25 -5.79
CA ASP A 29 2.54 1.48 -5.38
C ASP A 29 2.36 1.55 -3.86
N ASP A 30 2.46 2.76 -3.32
CA ASP A 30 2.32 2.98 -1.87
C ASP A 30 0.86 3.04 -1.42
N ASN A 31 -0.03 3.47 -2.31
CA ASN A 31 -1.45 3.62 -2.04
C ASN A 31 -2.23 2.45 -2.63
N PHE A 32 -3.09 1.84 -1.83
CA PHE A 32 -4.03 0.83 -2.29
C PHE A 32 -5.36 0.94 -1.55
N ASP A 33 -6.41 0.40 -2.17
CA ASP A 33 -7.74 0.35 -1.59
C ASP A 33 -7.97 -1.01 -0.92
N LEU A 34 -8.48 -0.98 0.32
CA LEU A 34 -8.85 -2.16 1.06
C LEU A 34 -10.37 -2.29 1.12
N ASP A 35 -10.87 -3.36 0.50
CA ASP A 35 -12.28 -3.75 0.56
C ASP A 35 -12.53 -4.61 1.80
N ILE A 36 -13.30 -4.08 2.76
CA ILE A 36 -13.59 -4.75 4.03
C ILE A 36 -15.09 -5.00 4.16
N THR A 37 -15.45 -6.24 4.50
CA THR A 37 -16.81 -6.61 4.90
C THR A 37 -16.82 -6.99 6.38
N LEU A 38 -17.54 -6.23 7.20
CA LEU A 38 -17.73 -6.52 8.62
C LEU A 38 -19.10 -7.17 8.83
N ILE A 39 -19.12 -8.31 9.53
CA ILE A 39 -20.35 -9.00 9.92
C ILE A 39 -20.43 -8.99 11.45
N THR A 40 -21.56 -8.53 11.99
CA THR A 40 -21.89 -8.59 13.43
C THR A 40 -23.05 -9.56 13.65
N LYS A 41 -23.14 -10.10 14.86
CA LYS A 41 -24.28 -10.91 15.32
C LYS A 41 -25.51 -10.03 15.58
#